data_AF-A0A9X6BEE1-F1
#
_entry.id   AF-A0A9X6BEE1-F1
#
_cell.length_a   1.000
_cell.length_b   1.000
_cell.length_c   1.000
_cell.angle_alpha   90.00
_cell.angle_beta   90.00
_cell.angle_gamma   90.00
#
_symmetry.space_group_name_H-M   'P 1'
#
loop_
_entity.id
_entity.type
_entity.pdbx_description
1 polymer ?
#
loop_
_entity_poly.entity_id
_entity_poly.type
_entity_poly.pdbx_seq_one_letter_code
_entity_poly.pdbx_strand_id
1 'polypeptide(L)'
;MTLDEHHAQLKAEGKWDDYLAMRAAKEEARQKAVEKYAEQCAPVVAALRQAGVDVNSIGELGKDGKSYPEAVPVLLEHLGYSYSDDVREGILRELATPHARKYWDQLVEIFEKNTLSLAPEIRYVAALALSGAADDTVLDDVIRLLGDKSLGLDRAPLLIALIRSKSPKAKMKLLELRDDPDLGKQIKIFRRLERHQKASGTLSL
;
A
#
# COMPACT_ATOMS: atom_id res chain seq x y z
N MET A 1 -0.46 -33.22 3.58
CA MET A 1 -0.82 -33.23 5.00
C MET A 1 -1.97 -32.26 5.20
N THR A 2 -3.15 -32.78 5.53
CA THR A 2 -4.32 -31.97 5.87
C THR A 2 -4.18 -31.39 7.29
N LEU A 3 -5.01 -30.40 7.64
CA LEU A 3 -5.05 -29.87 9.01
C LEU A 3 -5.35 -30.97 10.04
N ASP A 4 -6.26 -31.89 9.70
CA ASP A 4 -6.65 -32.99 10.57
C ASP A 4 -5.52 -34.03 10.74
N GLU A 5 -4.80 -34.35 9.66
CA GLU A 5 -3.60 -35.21 9.70
C GLU A 5 -2.50 -34.58 10.56
N HIS A 6 -2.30 -33.26 10.44
CA HIS A 6 -1.33 -32.53 11.25
C HIS A 6 -1.70 -32.52 12.74
N HIS A 7 -2.99 -32.31 13.06
CA HIS A 7 -3.49 -32.35 14.44
C HIS A 7 -3.39 -33.75 15.05
N ALA A 8 -3.72 -34.79 14.28
CA ALA A 8 -3.57 -36.18 14.71
C ALA A 8 -2.11 -36.53 15.01
N GLN A 9 -1.18 -36.07 14.15
CA GLN A 9 0.25 -36.23 14.38
C GLN A 9 0.72 -35.52 15.66
N LEU A 10 0.31 -34.26 15.88
CA LEU A 10 0.66 -33.51 17.09
C LEU A 10 0.16 -34.21 18.37
N LYS A 11 -1.02 -34.82 18.34
CA LYS A 11 -1.56 -35.63 19.45
C LYS A 11 -0.75 -36.91 19.67
N ALA A 12 -0.41 -37.63 18.61
CA ALA A 12 0.41 -38.85 18.68
C ALA A 12 1.82 -38.57 19.21
N GLU A 13 2.37 -37.39 18.92
CA GLU A 13 3.69 -36.94 19.41
C GLU A 13 3.64 -36.31 20.82
N GLY A 14 2.46 -36.21 21.45
CA GLY A 14 2.29 -35.58 22.76
C GLY A 14 2.49 -34.05 22.78
N LYS A 15 2.51 -33.40 21.62
CA LYS A 15 2.76 -31.95 21.44
C LYS A 15 1.47 -31.12 21.29
N TRP A 16 0.32 -31.76 21.50
CA TRP A 16 -0.97 -31.11 21.29
C TRP A 16 -1.19 -29.92 22.21
N ASP A 17 -0.84 -30.05 23.49
CA ASP A 17 -1.02 -28.98 24.48
C ASP A 17 -0.10 -27.79 24.20
N ASP A 18 1.15 -28.04 23.79
CA ASP A 18 2.10 -27.00 23.35
C ASP A 18 1.57 -26.24 22.11
N TYR A 19 1.00 -26.97 21.15
CA TYR A 19 0.39 -26.36 19.96
C TYR A 19 -0.81 -25.48 20.33
N LEU A 20 -1.68 -25.94 21.24
CA LEU A 20 -2.81 -25.14 21.72
C LEU A 20 -2.34 -23.90 22.48
N ALA A 21 -1.34 -24.03 23.36
CA ALA A 21 -0.76 -22.92 24.10
C ALA A 21 -0.12 -21.88 23.16
N MET A 22 0.67 -22.32 22.18
CA MET A 22 1.25 -21.44 21.16
C MET A 22 0.17 -20.71 20.36
N ARG A 23 -0.91 -21.42 19.98
CA ARG A 23 -2.02 -20.82 19.23
C ARG A 23 -2.77 -19.79 20.07
N ALA A 24 -3.05 -20.10 21.34
CA ALA A 24 -3.70 -19.17 22.27
C ALA A 24 -2.85 -17.91 22.50
N ALA A 25 -1.54 -18.07 22.74
CA ALA A 25 -0.61 -16.96 22.91
C ALA A 25 -0.52 -16.09 21.64
N LYS A 26 -0.49 -16.71 20.45
CA LYS A 26 -0.50 -15.99 19.18
C LYS A 26 -1.79 -15.20 18.97
N GLU A 27 -2.93 -15.77 19.34
CA GLU A 27 -4.23 -15.10 19.25
C GLU A 27 -4.35 -13.94 20.25
N GLU A 28 -3.88 -14.13 21.49
CA GLU A 28 -3.84 -13.06 22.50
C GLU A 28 -2.93 -11.90 22.05
N ALA A 29 -1.74 -12.21 21.51
CA ALA A 29 -0.83 -11.20 20.97
C ALA A 29 -1.46 -10.46 19.79
N ARG A 30 -2.17 -11.17 18.90
CA ARG A 30 -2.91 -10.59 17.78
C ARG A 30 -3.99 -9.64 18.27
N GLN A 31 -4.78 -10.06 19.27
CA GLN A 31 -5.86 -9.25 19.84
C GLN A 31 -5.31 -7.96 20.46
N LYS A 32 -4.24 -8.04 21.26
CA LYS A 32 -3.57 -6.86 21.83
C LYS A 32 -3.02 -5.92 20.77
N ALA A 33 -2.46 -6.46 19.68
CA ALA A 33 -1.97 -5.64 18.56
C ALA A 33 -3.12 -4.91 17.85
N VAL A 34 -4.25 -5.59 17.63
CA VAL A 34 -5.46 -4.99 17.03
C VAL A 34 -6.03 -3.88 17.92
N GLU A 35 -6.13 -4.11 19.24
CA GLU A 35 -6.60 -3.10 20.19
C GLU A 35 -5.70 -1.87 20.20
N LYS A 36 -4.38 -2.07 20.31
CA LYS A 36 -3.40 -0.98 20.27
C LYS A 36 -3.45 -0.20 18.96
N TYR A 37 -3.60 -0.89 17.83
CA TYR A 37 -3.74 -0.25 16.53
C TYR A 37 -5.03 0.59 16.47
N ALA A 38 -6.15 0.05 16.94
CA ALA A 38 -7.43 0.76 16.97
C ALA A 38 -7.38 2.02 17.85
N GLU A 39 -6.72 1.95 19.02
CA GLU A 39 -6.47 3.11 19.89
C GLU A 39 -5.66 4.19 19.17
N GLN A 40 -4.60 3.81 18.44
CA GLN A 40 -3.80 4.76 17.67
C GLN A 40 -4.54 5.34 16.47
N CYS A 41 -5.44 4.59 15.83
CA CYS A 41 -6.27 5.08 14.74
C CYS A 41 -7.44 5.96 15.19
N ALA A 42 -7.84 5.92 16.47
CA ALA A 42 -9.02 6.61 16.96
C ALA A 42 -9.07 8.11 16.58
N PRO A 43 -7.97 8.89 16.64
CA PRO A 43 -8.02 10.30 16.27
C PRO A 43 -8.28 10.53 14.78
N VAL A 44 -7.67 9.74 13.87
CA VAL A 44 -7.91 9.88 12.42
C VAL A 44 -9.30 9.40 12.04
N VAL A 45 -9.81 8.34 12.67
CA VAL A 45 -11.20 7.89 12.46
C VAL A 45 -12.21 8.95 12.93
N ALA A 46 -11.94 9.60 14.07
CA ALA A 46 -12.78 10.69 14.55
C ALA A 46 -12.79 11.89 13.59
N ALA A 47 -11.62 12.29 13.06
CA ALA A 47 -11.51 13.37 12.09
C ALA A 47 -12.21 13.04 10.75
N LEU A 48 -12.09 11.79 10.28
CA LEU A 48 -12.82 11.32 9.09
C LEU A 48 -14.34 11.45 9.28
N ARG A 49 -14.87 11.02 10.43
CA ARG A 49 -16.30 11.16 10.76
C ARG A 49 -16.74 12.63 10.83
N GLN A 50 -15.92 13.50 11.40
CA GLN A 50 -16.19 14.95 11.44
C GLN A 50 -16.22 15.57 10.03
N ALA A 51 -15.42 15.04 9.10
CA ALA A 51 -15.44 15.43 7.69
C ALA A 51 -16.60 14.80 6.89
N GLY A 52 -17.50 14.04 7.53
CA GLY A 52 -18.66 13.40 6.91
C GLY A 52 -18.41 11.99 6.37
N VAL A 53 -17.25 11.38 6.68
CA VAL A 53 -16.89 10.03 6.25
C VAL A 53 -17.24 9.02 7.34
N ASP A 54 -18.33 8.29 7.15
CA ASP A 54 -18.83 7.31 8.11
C ASP A 54 -18.07 5.97 8.02
N VAL A 55 -16.97 5.86 8.76
CA VAL A 55 -16.13 4.67 8.87
C VAL A 55 -15.78 4.34 10.31
N ASN A 56 -15.48 3.07 10.59
CA ASN A 56 -15.00 2.58 11.89
C ASN A 56 -13.49 2.33 11.92
N SER A 57 -12.84 2.30 10.76
CA SER A 57 -11.39 2.15 10.66
C SER A 57 -10.87 2.75 9.35
N ILE A 58 -9.58 3.05 9.29
CA ILE A 58 -8.91 3.57 8.09
C ILE A 58 -9.14 2.60 6.91
N GLY A 59 -8.98 1.30 7.13
CA GLY A 59 -9.12 0.27 6.10
C GLY A 59 -10.53 0.03 5.60
N GLU A 60 -11.55 0.76 6.07
CA GLU A 60 -12.89 0.76 5.48
C GLU A 60 -13.02 1.72 4.29
N LEU A 61 -12.11 2.68 4.13
CA LEU A 61 -12.17 3.67 3.06
C LEU A 61 -12.12 3.05 1.66
N GLY A 62 -11.31 2.00 1.46
CA GLY A 62 -11.22 1.25 0.20
C GLY A 62 -12.19 0.08 0.04
N LYS A 63 -13.09 -0.18 1.01
CA LYS A 63 -14.04 -1.31 0.93
C LYS A 63 -15.23 -0.97 0.04
N ASP A 64 -15.78 -2.02 -0.58
CA ASP A 64 -17.03 -1.99 -1.36
C ASP A 64 -17.06 -1.02 -2.56
N GLY A 65 -15.89 -0.56 -3.02
CA GLY A 65 -15.77 0.35 -4.16
C GLY A 65 -16.33 1.76 -3.89
N LYS A 66 -16.62 2.10 -2.63
CA LYS A 66 -16.97 3.47 -2.24
C LYS A 66 -15.74 4.35 -2.34
N SER A 67 -15.95 5.62 -2.67
CA SER A 67 -14.89 6.61 -2.74
C SER A 67 -15.22 7.79 -1.84
N TYR A 68 -14.22 8.27 -1.11
CA TYR A 68 -14.33 9.38 -0.17
C TYR A 68 -13.29 10.46 -0.51
N PRO A 69 -13.51 11.30 -1.53
CA PRO A 69 -12.59 12.38 -1.88
C PRO A 69 -12.28 13.32 -0.69
N GLU A 70 -13.26 13.53 0.18
CA GLU A 70 -13.17 14.33 1.41
C GLU A 70 -12.26 13.70 2.48
N ALA A 71 -12.00 12.39 2.42
CA ALA A 71 -11.06 11.73 3.33
C ALA A 71 -9.60 12.13 3.03
N VAL A 72 -9.27 12.42 1.77
CA VAL A 72 -7.90 12.70 1.32
C VAL A 72 -7.22 13.84 2.10
N PRO A 73 -7.81 15.06 2.23
CA PRO A 73 -7.17 16.12 3.01
C PRO A 73 -6.99 15.75 4.49
N VAL A 74 -7.96 15.04 5.08
CA VAL A 74 -7.87 14.57 6.49
C VAL A 74 -6.70 13.59 6.65
N LEU A 75 -6.59 12.61 5.75
CA LEU A 75 -5.51 11.64 5.75
C LEU A 75 -4.13 12.30 5.60
N LEU A 76 -4.00 13.29 4.69
CA LEU A 76 -2.75 14.03 4.49
C LEU A 76 -2.35 14.85 5.73
N GLU A 77 -3.32 15.48 6.39
CA GLU A 77 -3.07 16.20 7.64
C GLU A 77 -2.58 15.22 8.73
N HIS A 78 -3.30 14.13 8.93
CA HIS A 78 -2.98 13.14 9.95
C HIS A 78 -1.64 12.43 9.71
N LEU A 79 -1.21 12.29 8.45
CA LEU A 79 0.10 11.73 8.13
C LEU A 79 1.26 12.56 8.71
N GLY A 80 1.05 13.87 8.93
CA GLY A 80 2.01 14.77 9.59
C GLY A 80 2.13 14.58 11.10
N TYR A 81 1.27 13.78 11.73
CA TYR A 81 1.29 13.56 13.18
C TYR A 81 2.23 12.41 13.60
N SER A 82 2.50 12.33 14.90
CA SER A 82 3.38 11.31 15.51
C SER A 82 2.67 9.96 15.69
N TYR A 83 2.28 9.35 14.57
CA TYR A 83 1.74 8.00 14.51
C TYR A 83 2.84 6.93 14.46
N SER A 84 2.47 5.70 14.82
CA SER A 84 3.28 4.52 14.51
C SER A 84 3.37 4.28 13.00
N ASP A 85 4.38 3.52 12.58
CA ASP A 85 4.55 3.17 11.16
C ASP A 85 3.35 2.38 10.63
N ASP A 86 2.73 1.51 11.43
CA ASP A 86 1.52 0.77 11.03
C ASP A 86 0.34 1.70 10.69
N VAL A 87 0.14 2.76 11.47
CA VAL A 87 -0.94 3.73 11.21
C VAL A 87 -0.60 4.58 10.00
N ARG A 88 0.65 5.05 9.86
CA ARG A 88 1.11 5.79 8.68
C ARG A 88 0.99 4.96 7.41
N GLU A 89 1.34 3.67 7.48
CA GLU A 89 1.14 2.72 6.39
C GLU A 89 -0.33 2.65 5.98
N GLY A 90 -1.23 2.47 6.95
CA GLY A 90 -2.67 2.43 6.72
C GLY A 90 -3.17 3.69 6.01
N ILE A 91 -2.76 4.88 6.49
CA ILE A 91 -3.10 6.17 5.87
C ILE A 91 -2.59 6.24 4.42
N LEU A 92 -1.31 5.90 4.18
CA LEU A 92 -0.71 5.95 2.84
C LEU A 92 -1.39 5.00 1.85
N ARG A 93 -1.84 3.82 2.29
CA ARG A 93 -2.58 2.88 1.44
C ARG A 93 -3.90 3.46 0.97
N GLU A 94 -4.64 4.13 1.85
CA GLU A 94 -5.92 4.76 1.48
C GLU A 94 -5.73 6.03 0.64
N LEU A 95 -4.54 6.64 0.66
CA LEU A 95 -4.16 7.72 -0.26
C LEU A 95 -3.85 7.22 -1.69
N ALA A 96 -3.78 5.92 -1.94
CA ALA A 96 -3.58 5.34 -3.28
C ALA A 96 -4.86 5.39 -4.14
N THR A 97 -5.38 6.60 -4.35
CA THR A 97 -6.65 6.87 -5.04
C THR A 97 -6.50 8.04 -6.02
N PRO A 98 -7.22 8.05 -7.16
CA PRO A 98 -7.21 9.19 -8.09
C PRO A 98 -7.55 10.54 -7.45
N HIS A 99 -8.34 10.56 -6.37
CA HIS A 99 -8.71 11.80 -5.67
C HIS A 99 -7.53 12.48 -4.97
N ALA A 100 -6.46 11.73 -4.66
CA ALA A 100 -5.25 12.28 -4.05
C ALA A 100 -4.39 13.09 -5.03
N ARG A 101 -4.66 13.02 -6.35
CA ARG A 101 -3.90 13.75 -7.37
C ARG A 101 -3.93 15.27 -7.19
N LYS A 102 -5.00 15.83 -6.63
CA LYS A 102 -5.06 17.26 -6.31
C LYS A 102 -3.91 17.69 -5.37
N TYR A 103 -3.34 16.76 -4.62
CA TYR A 103 -2.24 16.96 -3.67
C TYR A 103 -0.94 16.33 -4.16
N TRP A 104 -0.78 16.18 -5.49
CA TRP A 104 0.37 15.52 -6.11
C TRP A 104 1.72 16.03 -5.59
N ASP A 105 1.93 17.34 -5.58
CA ASP A 105 3.20 17.94 -5.16
C ASP A 105 3.55 17.61 -3.71
N GLN A 106 2.54 17.59 -2.82
CA GLN A 106 2.71 17.21 -1.42
C GLN A 106 3.10 15.73 -1.30
N LEU A 107 2.47 14.84 -2.06
CA LEU A 107 2.80 13.41 -2.09
C LEU A 107 4.22 13.17 -2.65
N VAL A 108 4.61 13.90 -3.69
CA VAL A 108 5.96 13.85 -4.26
C VAL A 108 6.97 14.29 -3.21
N GLU A 109 6.71 15.39 -2.49
CA GLU A 109 7.58 15.85 -1.42
C GLU A 109 7.73 14.82 -0.29
N ILE A 110 6.63 14.20 0.16
CA ILE A 110 6.64 13.14 1.17
C ILE A 110 7.52 11.97 0.73
N PHE A 111 7.39 11.53 -0.53
CA PHE A 111 8.12 10.37 -1.04
C PHE A 111 9.60 10.68 -1.34
N GLU A 112 9.85 11.75 -2.11
CA GLU A 112 11.16 12.09 -2.66
C GLU A 112 12.10 12.63 -1.57
N LYS A 113 11.61 13.54 -0.73
CA LYS A 113 12.42 14.15 0.34
C LYS A 113 12.32 13.41 1.67
N ASN A 114 11.43 12.41 1.77
CA ASN A 114 11.12 11.70 3.01
C ASN A 114 10.83 12.66 4.19
N THR A 115 10.03 13.71 3.97
CA THR A 115 9.78 14.77 4.97
C THR A 115 9.19 14.25 6.28
N LEU A 116 8.59 13.06 6.26
CA LEU A 116 7.98 12.40 7.42
C LEU A 116 8.90 11.40 8.10
N SER A 117 10.16 11.27 7.65
CA SER A 117 11.15 10.32 8.16
C SER A 117 10.61 8.88 8.18
N LEU A 118 9.96 8.47 7.10
CA LEU A 118 9.37 7.14 6.96
C LEU A 118 10.46 6.07 6.94
N ALA A 119 10.20 4.94 7.62
CA ALA A 119 11.02 3.75 7.51
C ALA A 119 11.05 3.23 6.04
N PRO A 120 12.12 2.52 5.61
CA PRO A 120 12.26 2.06 4.22
C PRO A 120 11.04 1.32 3.67
N GLU A 121 10.46 0.41 4.46
CA GLU A 121 9.26 -0.35 4.12
C GLU A 121 8.03 0.53 3.88
N ILE A 122 7.92 1.65 4.59
CA ILE A 122 6.80 2.60 4.46
C ILE A 122 7.01 3.55 3.28
N ARG A 123 8.26 3.86 2.90
CA ARG A 123 8.56 4.65 1.68
C ARG A 123 8.01 3.98 0.42
N TYR A 124 8.09 2.65 0.36
CA TYR A 124 7.46 1.87 -0.71
C TYR A 124 5.94 2.11 -0.76
N VAL A 125 5.28 2.24 0.39
CA VAL A 125 3.83 2.51 0.46
C VAL A 125 3.51 3.95 0.08
N ALA A 126 4.39 4.92 0.35
CA ALA A 126 4.26 6.28 -0.17
C ALA A 126 4.32 6.31 -1.71
N ALA A 127 5.16 5.49 -2.34
CA ALA A 127 5.17 5.33 -3.79
C ALA A 127 3.89 4.65 -4.33
N LEU A 128 3.25 3.76 -3.56
CA LEU A 128 1.92 3.23 -3.90
C LEU A 128 0.86 4.32 -3.89
N ALA A 129 0.89 5.23 -2.91
CA ALA A 129 -0.01 6.39 -2.88
C ALA A 129 0.12 7.24 -4.15
N LEU A 130 1.35 7.60 -4.52
CA LEU A 130 1.65 8.30 -5.77
C LEU A 130 1.17 7.51 -7.00
N SER A 131 1.44 6.21 -7.07
CA SER A 131 0.98 5.42 -8.20
C SER A 131 -0.55 5.34 -8.29
N GLY A 132 -1.27 5.30 -7.17
CA GLY A 132 -2.72 5.32 -7.14
C GLY A 132 -3.30 6.64 -7.64
N ALA A 133 -2.68 7.76 -7.25
CA ALA A 133 -3.05 9.11 -7.67
C ALA A 133 -2.73 9.42 -9.14
N ALA A 134 -1.66 8.83 -9.68
CA ALA A 134 -1.12 9.18 -10.99
C ALA A 134 -2.08 8.89 -12.17
N ASP A 135 -2.12 9.80 -13.13
CA ASP A 135 -2.59 9.58 -14.50
C ASP A 135 -1.62 10.20 -15.52
N ASP A 136 -2.04 10.28 -16.77
CA ASP A 136 -1.21 10.82 -17.85
C ASP A 136 -0.87 12.31 -17.68
N THR A 137 -1.57 13.06 -16.82
CA THR A 137 -1.30 14.49 -16.57
C THR A 137 -0.04 14.73 -15.73
N VAL A 138 0.35 13.75 -14.91
CA VAL A 138 1.55 13.79 -14.04
C VAL A 138 2.62 12.78 -14.49
N LEU A 139 2.48 12.24 -15.70
CA LEU A 139 3.34 11.16 -16.20
C LEU A 139 4.80 11.57 -16.30
N ASP A 140 5.10 12.82 -16.69
CA ASP A 140 6.48 13.28 -16.81
C ASP A 140 7.18 13.28 -15.42
N ASP A 141 6.47 13.59 -14.34
CA ASP A 141 6.99 13.46 -12.96
C ASP A 141 7.21 12.01 -12.53
N VAL A 142 6.27 11.12 -12.87
CA VAL A 142 6.42 9.68 -12.63
C VAL A 142 7.67 9.15 -13.33
N ILE A 143 7.91 9.56 -14.57
CA ILE A 143 9.10 9.19 -15.36
C ILE A 143 10.38 9.75 -14.71
N ARG A 144 10.35 10.98 -14.21
CA ARG A 144 11.45 11.62 -13.49
C ARG A 144 11.82 10.83 -12.22
N LEU A 145 10.84 10.53 -11.37
CA LEU A 145 11.03 9.77 -10.13
C LEU A 145 11.55 8.35 -10.40
N LEU A 146 11.02 7.68 -11.42
CA LEU A 146 11.53 6.38 -11.87
C LEU A 146 12.96 6.44 -12.44
N GLY A 147 13.42 7.62 -12.87
CA GLY A 147 14.77 7.84 -13.35
C GLY A 147 15.80 8.05 -12.23
N ASP A 148 15.36 8.50 -11.05
CA ASP A 148 16.25 8.74 -9.92
C ASP A 148 16.68 7.42 -9.27
N LYS A 149 17.95 7.07 -9.43
CA LYS A 149 18.54 5.84 -8.91
C LYS A 149 18.79 5.89 -7.40
N SER A 150 18.83 7.08 -6.79
CA SER A 150 19.02 7.22 -5.34
C SER A 150 17.83 6.67 -4.55
N LEU A 151 16.65 6.61 -5.18
CA LEU A 151 15.43 6.04 -4.62
C LEU A 151 15.41 4.50 -4.63
N GLY A 152 16.39 3.85 -5.29
CA GLY A 152 16.55 2.38 -5.27
C GLY A 152 15.29 1.61 -5.65
N LEU A 153 14.87 0.68 -4.80
CA LEU A 153 13.67 -0.14 -4.99
C LEU A 153 12.37 0.59 -4.61
N ASP A 154 12.43 1.68 -3.84
CA ASP A 154 11.24 2.39 -3.35
C ASP A 154 10.44 3.03 -4.48
N ARG A 155 11.07 3.29 -5.64
CA ARG A 155 10.41 3.78 -6.85
C ARG A 155 9.65 2.70 -7.64
N ALA A 156 9.78 1.41 -7.29
CA ALA A 156 9.16 0.32 -8.04
C ALA A 156 7.62 0.41 -8.15
N PRO A 157 6.85 0.84 -7.13
CA PRO A 157 5.41 0.99 -7.24
C PRO A 157 4.97 1.93 -8.37
N LEU A 158 5.76 2.96 -8.68
CA LEU A 158 5.47 3.91 -9.75
C LEU A 158 5.42 3.26 -11.15
N LEU A 159 5.99 2.06 -11.31
CA LEU A 159 5.86 1.28 -12.54
C LEU A 159 4.39 0.94 -12.86
N ILE A 160 3.53 0.82 -11.83
CA ILE A 160 2.09 0.55 -12.02
C ILE A 160 1.44 1.69 -12.81
N ALA A 161 1.78 2.95 -12.52
CA ALA A 161 1.31 4.11 -13.27
C ALA A 161 1.71 4.02 -14.76
N LEU A 162 2.96 3.64 -15.07
CA LEU A 162 3.40 3.45 -16.46
C LEU A 162 2.66 2.30 -17.17
N ILE A 163 2.38 1.20 -16.46
CA ILE A 163 1.71 0.03 -17.02
C ILE A 163 0.25 0.32 -17.37
N ARG A 164 -0.45 1.10 -16.53
CA ARG A 164 -1.83 1.53 -16.80
C ARG A 164 -1.93 2.57 -17.93
N SER A 165 -0.89 3.40 -18.09
CA SER A 165 -0.87 4.46 -19.09
C SER A 165 -0.87 3.90 -20.52
N LYS A 166 -1.64 4.55 -21.41
CA LYS A 166 -1.64 4.23 -22.84
C LYS A 166 -0.58 5.04 -23.61
N SER A 167 0.07 6.00 -22.95
CA SER A 167 1.04 6.91 -23.55
C SER A 167 2.23 6.18 -24.18
N PRO A 168 2.65 6.54 -25.40
CA PRO A 168 3.88 6.02 -26.00
C PRO A 168 5.11 6.28 -25.11
N LYS A 169 5.17 7.42 -24.42
CA LYS A 169 6.26 7.76 -23.48
C LYS A 169 6.35 6.74 -22.34
N ALA A 170 5.21 6.34 -21.76
CA ALA A 170 5.17 5.34 -20.69
C ALA A 170 5.70 3.97 -21.16
N LYS A 171 5.29 3.54 -22.36
CA LYS A 171 5.77 2.30 -22.98
C LYS A 171 7.27 2.33 -23.25
N MET A 172 7.77 3.44 -23.79
CA MET A 172 9.20 3.63 -24.04
C MET A 172 9.99 3.59 -22.74
N LYS A 173 9.52 4.27 -21.70
CA LYS A 173 10.20 4.27 -20.39
C LYS A 173 10.25 2.87 -19.75
N LEU A 174 9.18 2.08 -19.87
CA LEU A 174 9.18 0.68 -19.40
C LEU A 174 10.19 -0.21 -20.16
N LEU A 175 10.50 0.10 -21.42
CA LEU A 175 11.53 -0.62 -22.18
C LEU A 175 12.94 -0.21 -21.72
N GLU A 176 13.17 1.08 -21.51
CA GLU A 176 14.45 1.60 -20.98
C GLU A 176 14.79 1.00 -19.61
N LEU A 177 13.80 0.87 -18.73
CA LEU A 177 13.98 0.38 -17.37
C LEU A 177 14.08 -1.15 -17.26
N ARG A 178 13.94 -1.89 -18.37
CA ARG A 178 13.91 -3.37 -18.33
C ARG A 178 15.18 -3.98 -17.74
N ASP A 179 16.31 -3.32 -17.99
CA ASP A 179 17.64 -3.77 -17.58
C ASP A 179 18.16 -2.94 -16.38
N ASP A 180 17.30 -2.15 -15.73
CA ASP A 180 17.60 -1.45 -14.49
C ASP A 180 17.85 -2.47 -13.34
N PRO A 181 18.93 -2.30 -12.54
CA PRO A 181 19.32 -3.26 -11.52
C PRO A 181 18.28 -3.45 -10.41
N ASP A 182 17.51 -2.40 -10.08
CA ASP A 182 16.51 -2.43 -9.02
C ASP A 182 15.13 -2.79 -9.58
N LEU A 183 14.80 -2.28 -10.77
CA LEU A 183 13.44 -2.34 -11.32
C LEU A 183 13.21 -3.45 -12.35
N GLY A 184 14.25 -3.97 -13.00
CA GLY A 184 14.11 -4.93 -14.10
C GLY A 184 13.35 -6.21 -13.72
N LYS A 185 13.53 -6.68 -12.48
CA LYS A 185 12.75 -7.81 -11.93
C LYS A 185 11.28 -7.46 -11.72
N GLN A 186 11.00 -6.27 -11.17
CA GLN A 186 9.63 -5.82 -10.87
C GLN A 186 8.81 -5.62 -12.14
N ILE A 187 9.41 -5.08 -13.21
CA ILE A 187 8.76 -4.94 -14.51
C ILE A 187 8.27 -6.30 -15.05
N LYS A 188 9.09 -7.36 -14.90
CA LYS A 188 8.70 -8.72 -15.33
C LYS A 188 7.53 -9.25 -14.50
N ILE A 189 7.52 -9.02 -13.20
CA ILE A 189 6.44 -9.42 -12.28
C ILE A 189 5.14 -8.73 -12.67
N PHE A 190 5.14 -7.40 -12.79
CA PHE A 190 3.91 -6.64 -13.07
C PHE A 190 3.34 -6.94 -14.46
N ARG A 191 4.18 -7.09 -15.49
CA ARG A 191 3.70 -7.53 -16.83
C ARG A 191 3.10 -8.93 -16.82
N ARG A 192 3.56 -9.82 -15.93
CA ARG A 192 2.95 -11.14 -15.76
C ARG A 192 1.58 -11.01 -15.09
N LEU A 193 1.48 -10.21 -14.03
CA LEU A 193 0.21 -9.94 -13.34
C LEU A 193 -0.82 -9.30 -14.25
N GLU A 194 -0.45 -8.28 -15.03
CA GLU A 194 -1.34 -7.62 -15.99
C GLU A 194 -1.92 -8.62 -17.01
N ARG A 195 -1.09 -9.53 -17.54
CA ARG A 195 -1.55 -10.58 -18.46
C ARG A 195 -2.54 -11.54 -17.80
N HIS A 196 -2.27 -11.94 -16.55
CA HIS A 196 -3.19 -12.80 -15.80
C HIS A 196 -4.52 -12.10 -15.52
N GLN A 197 -4.50 -10.82 -15.12
CA GLN A 197 -5.71 -10.04 -14.84
C GLN A 197 -6.56 -9.78 -16.09
N LYS A 198 -5.91 -9.55 -17.25
CA LYS A 198 -6.60 -9.48 -18.55
C LYS A 198 -7.23 -10.81 -18.93
N ALA A 199 -6.53 -11.92 -18.68
CA ALA A 199 -7.05 -13.26 -18.96
C ALA A 199 -8.20 -13.66 -18.01
N SER A 200 -8.21 -13.17 -16.76
CA SER A 200 -9.27 -13.44 -15.78
C SER A 200 -10.42 -12.44 -15.80
N GLY A 201 -10.38 -11.43 -16.68
CA GLY A 201 -11.44 -10.41 -16.81
C GLY A 201 -11.57 -9.47 -15.61
N THR A 202 -10.57 -9.41 -14.73
CA THR A 202 -10.64 -8.69 -13.44
C THR A 202 -10.11 -7.25 -13.52
N LEU A 203 -9.68 -6.81 -14.70
CA LEU A 203 -9.21 -5.44 -14.93
C LEU A 203 -10.41 -4.55 -15.30
N SER A 204 -11.01 -3.86 -14.32
CA SER A 204 -11.84 -2.70 -14.63
C SER A 204 -10.90 -1.54 -14.93
N LEU A 205 -11.06 -0.95 -16.13
CA LEU A 205 -10.38 0.28 -16.55
C LEU A 205 -10.69 1.45 -15.61
#